data_AF-A0AAV6HI11-F1
#
_entry.id   AF-A0AAV6HI11-F1
#
_cell.length_a   1.000
_cell.length_b   1.000
_cell.length_c   1.000
_cell.angle_alpha   90.00
_cell.angle_beta   90.00
_cell.angle_gamma   90.00
#
_symmetry.space_group_name_H-M   'P 1'
#
loop_
_entity.id
_entity.type
_entity.pdbx_description
1 polymer ?
#
loop_
_entity_poly.entity_id
_entity_poly.type
_entity_poly.pdbx_seq_one_letter_code
_entity_poly.pdbx_strand_id
1 'polypeptide(L)'
;MATLSRRLATLFRSCGKCPQRHLPSGIHARWLPSGKGFHTTTTGNSYDVRKVELTPLEQRKLTFDTHALVKELESKGFAKDQAEVVVGTLVTLTTANMDIVYRDMVTTAHQEIALQQIMAHLDSIRKDMVILEKSEFSNLRSENAKMKTELEQIKTRLMEESQKIRADSKLDINLERSRVSDMFTDQERKLMEVGAEFQKKNSDIDRSTMETTKKIDIEVASLKTLLESLKLDTIRYLAACLFSCLAITLGFYRLWK
;
A
#
# COMPACT_ATOMS: atom_id res chain seq x y z
N MET A 1 29.60 28.92 36.36
CA MET A 1 29.64 28.01 35.18
C MET A 1 28.77 26.81 35.51
N ALA A 2 27.43 26.88 35.47
CA ALA A 2 26.56 27.09 34.32
C ALA A 2 26.83 26.08 33.18
N THR A 3 26.21 24.90 33.27
CA THR A 3 25.44 24.21 32.19
C THR A 3 25.12 22.77 32.63
N LEU A 4 24.14 22.60 33.52
CA LEU A 4 23.56 21.28 33.81
C LEU A 4 22.07 21.43 34.14
N SER A 5 21.30 21.92 33.18
CA SER A 5 19.84 21.86 33.15
C SER A 5 19.38 22.54 31.87
N ARG A 6 18.77 21.77 30.96
CA ARG A 6 17.94 22.17 29.79
C ARG A 6 18.14 21.21 28.61
N ARG A 7 17.71 19.95 28.72
CA ARG A 7 17.34 19.10 27.55
C ARG A 7 16.29 18.06 27.92
N LEU A 8 15.22 18.48 28.60
CA LEU A 8 14.06 17.62 28.92
C LEU A 8 12.71 18.27 28.63
N ALA A 9 12.69 19.29 27.75
CA ALA A 9 11.44 19.95 27.35
C ALA A 9 11.52 20.38 25.89
N THR A 10 11.36 19.44 24.96
CA THR A 10 11.14 19.76 23.54
C THR A 10 10.41 18.66 22.79
N LEU A 11 9.39 18.05 23.41
CA LEU A 11 8.47 17.16 22.70
C LEU A 11 7.02 17.50 23.05
N PHE A 12 6.63 18.77 22.98
CA PHE A 12 5.21 19.14 22.93
C PHE A 12 5.06 20.54 22.34
N ARG A 13 5.00 20.64 21.00
CA ARG A 13 4.08 21.54 20.29
C ARG A 13 4.27 21.51 18.77
N SER A 14 3.14 21.32 18.11
CA SER A 14 2.75 21.96 16.85
C SER A 14 3.21 21.32 15.54
N CYS A 15 2.32 20.49 14.96
CA CYS A 15 1.92 20.71 13.57
C CYS A 15 0.44 20.35 13.40
N GLY A 16 -0.38 21.39 13.27
CA GLY A 16 -1.80 21.27 12.97
C GLY A 16 -2.08 21.25 11.47
N LYS A 17 -3.31 20.81 11.15
CA LYS A 17 -4.04 20.81 9.87
C LYS A 17 -3.93 19.52 9.04
N CYS A 18 -4.82 18.58 9.33
CA CYS A 18 -5.33 17.60 8.37
C CYS A 18 -6.61 18.14 7.70
N PRO A 19 -6.80 18.01 6.38
CA PRO A 19 -8.09 18.23 5.74
C PRO A 19 -8.99 16.99 5.88
N GLN A 20 -10.26 17.27 6.16
CA GLN A 20 -11.36 16.33 6.33
C GLN A 20 -11.84 15.84 4.95
N ARG A 21 -11.84 14.52 4.72
CA ARG A 21 -12.60 13.89 3.63
C ARG A 21 -13.24 12.57 4.08
N HIS A 22 -14.44 12.38 3.56
CA HIS A 22 -15.49 11.48 4.00
C HIS A 22 -15.17 9.99 3.83
N LEU A 23 -15.74 9.21 4.74
CA LEU A 23 -15.86 7.74 4.71
C LEU A 23 -16.76 7.30 3.55
N PRO A 24 -16.54 6.09 3.01
CA PRO A 24 -17.67 5.16 2.92
C PRO A 24 -17.40 3.84 3.64
N SER A 25 -18.51 3.32 4.15
CA SER A 25 -18.67 2.15 4.99
C SER A 25 -18.37 0.83 4.29
N GLY A 26 -17.85 -0.12 5.07
CA GLY A 26 -18.09 -1.55 4.86
C GLY A 26 -16.99 -2.33 4.16
N ILE A 27 -16.17 -3.02 4.95
CA ILE A 27 -15.97 -4.49 4.94
C ILE A 27 -15.01 -4.79 6.09
N HIS A 28 -15.50 -5.50 7.11
CA HIS A 28 -14.73 -5.96 8.26
C HIS A 28 -13.76 -7.07 7.81
N ALA A 29 -12.53 -6.70 7.43
CA ALA A 29 -11.43 -7.65 7.39
C ALA A 29 -10.88 -7.80 8.82
N ARG A 30 -11.18 -8.94 9.45
CA ARG A 30 -10.61 -9.36 10.73
C ARG A 30 -9.12 -9.61 10.55
N TRP A 31 -8.32 -8.56 10.69
CA TRP A 31 -6.87 -8.68 10.86
C TRP A 31 -6.59 -9.23 12.26
N LEU A 32 -6.32 -10.53 12.34
CA LEU A 32 -5.65 -11.13 13.49
C LEU A 32 -4.21 -10.60 13.51
N PRO A 33 -3.77 -9.87 14.55
CA PRO A 33 -2.36 -9.60 14.71
C PRO A 33 -1.70 -10.90 15.16
N SER A 34 -1.05 -11.59 14.21
CA SER A 34 -0.05 -12.61 14.53
C SER A 34 1.21 -11.88 15.00
N GLY A 35 1.13 -11.31 16.20
CA GLY A 35 2.29 -10.84 16.94
C GLY A 35 3.04 -12.07 17.42
N LYS A 36 3.99 -12.55 16.61
CA LYS A 36 5.07 -13.41 17.10
C LYS A 36 5.70 -12.67 18.27
N GLY A 37 5.52 -13.24 19.46
CA GLY A 37 6.00 -12.68 20.70
C GLY A 37 7.48 -12.33 20.56
N PHE A 38 7.84 -11.13 21.03
CA PHE A 38 9.19 -10.91 21.49
C PHE A 38 9.51 -12.07 22.43
N HIS A 39 10.49 -12.89 22.06
CA HIS A 39 11.13 -13.79 23.00
C HIS A 39 11.83 -12.88 24.01
N THR A 40 11.10 -12.47 25.04
CA THR A 40 11.71 -12.05 26.29
C THR A 40 12.42 -13.30 26.76
N THR A 41 13.73 -13.39 26.51
CA THR A 41 14.59 -14.33 27.22
C THR A 41 14.30 -14.12 28.68
N THR A 42 13.54 -15.04 29.27
CA THR A 42 13.43 -15.20 30.71
C THR A 42 14.85 -15.46 31.18
N THR A 43 15.56 -14.39 31.53
CA THR A 43 16.74 -14.50 32.39
C THR A 43 16.18 -14.98 33.73
N GLY A 44 16.06 -16.31 33.83
CA GLY A 44 15.87 -16.99 35.09
C GLY A 44 17.06 -16.57 35.94
N ASN A 45 16.84 -15.57 36.78
CA ASN A 45 17.76 -15.11 37.80
C ASN A 45 17.89 -16.22 38.84
N SER A 46 18.54 -17.32 38.47
CA SER A 46 19.11 -18.27 39.39
C SER A 46 20.39 -17.64 39.91
N TYR A 47 20.21 -16.65 40.80
CA TYR A 47 21.28 -16.27 41.72
C TYR A 47 21.40 -17.43 42.69
N ASP A 48 22.16 -18.44 42.30
CA ASP A 48 22.56 -19.52 43.19
C ASP A 48 23.58 -18.91 44.17
N VAL A 49 23.05 -18.23 45.20
CA VAL A 49 23.82 -17.77 46.34
C VAL A 49 24.23 -19.04 47.09
N ARG A 50 25.28 -19.71 46.60
CA ARG A 50 25.88 -20.83 47.31
C ARG A 50 26.28 -20.31 48.68
N LYS A 51 25.61 -20.80 49.73
CA LYS A 51 26.04 -20.56 51.11
C LYS A 51 27.46 -21.08 51.24
N VAL A 52 28.40 -20.15 51.32
CA VAL A 52 29.81 -20.45 51.53
C VAL A 52 29.98 -20.77 53.00
N GLU A 53 29.85 -22.06 53.35
CA GLU A 53 30.16 -22.55 54.69
C GLU A 53 31.56 -23.15 54.66
N LEU A 54 32.57 -22.34 55.00
CA LEU A 54 33.97 -22.75 55.03
C LEU A 54 34.67 -22.14 56.25
N THR A 55 34.67 -22.86 57.37
CA THR A 55 35.86 -23.37 58.11
C THR A 55 35.47 -23.77 59.55
N PRO A 56 36.11 -24.82 60.12
CA PRO A 56 35.77 -25.34 61.44
C PRO A 56 36.08 -24.34 62.55
N LEU A 57 35.28 -24.37 63.62
CA LEU A 57 35.33 -23.54 64.83
C LEU A 57 36.65 -23.59 65.64
N GLU A 58 37.70 -24.22 65.13
CA GLU A 58 38.82 -24.73 65.91
C GLU A 58 39.93 -23.68 66.18
N GLN A 59 39.93 -22.55 65.45
CA GLN A 59 40.84 -21.43 65.69
C GLN A 59 40.36 -20.43 66.75
N ARG A 60 39.21 -20.66 67.40
CA ARG A 60 38.63 -19.78 68.44
C ARG A 60 39.22 -19.99 69.83
N LYS A 61 40.52 -20.27 69.93
CA LYS A 61 41.15 -20.52 71.24
C LYS A 61 41.68 -19.20 71.80
N LEU A 62 40.84 -18.51 72.56
CA LEU A 62 41.31 -17.42 73.41
C LEU A 62 42.27 -18.00 74.45
N THR A 63 43.54 -17.60 74.41
CA THR A 63 44.53 -18.00 75.42
C THR A 63 44.29 -17.18 76.67
N PHE A 64 43.28 -17.56 77.44
CA PHE A 64 43.02 -16.98 78.74
C PHE A 64 43.87 -17.73 79.77
N ASP A 65 44.87 -17.07 80.35
CA ASP A 65 45.64 -17.65 81.45
C ASP A 65 44.85 -17.51 82.76
N THR A 66 43.91 -18.44 82.93
CA THR A 66 43.05 -18.53 84.12
C THR A 66 43.87 -18.57 85.41
N HIS A 67 45.04 -19.22 85.38
CA HIS A 67 45.87 -19.43 86.57
C HIS A 67 46.63 -18.16 86.96
N ALA A 68 47.14 -17.38 86.00
CA ALA A 68 47.75 -16.09 86.29
C ALA A 68 46.73 -15.11 86.91
N LEU A 69 45.51 -15.06 86.38
CA LEU A 69 44.46 -14.19 86.91
C LEU A 69 44.00 -14.59 88.32
N VAL A 70 43.87 -15.89 88.60
CA VAL A 70 43.54 -16.36 89.95
C VAL A 70 44.62 -15.95 90.95
N LYS A 71 45.91 -16.14 90.61
CA LYS A 71 47.03 -15.71 91.47
C LYS A 71 47.07 -14.20 91.68
N GLU A 72 46.75 -13.41 90.66
CA GLU A 72 46.67 -11.97 90.77
C GLU A 72 45.54 -11.55 91.75
N LEU A 73 44.36 -12.16 91.66
CA LEU A 73 43.26 -11.89 92.56
C LEU A 73 43.56 -12.32 94.01
N GLU A 74 44.20 -13.47 94.20
CA GLU A 74 44.68 -13.93 95.52
C GLU A 74 45.65 -12.89 96.13
N SER A 75 46.58 -12.34 95.33
CA SER A 75 47.52 -11.31 95.80
C SER A 75 46.85 -9.99 96.20
N LYS A 76 45.61 -9.75 95.73
CA LYS A 76 44.80 -8.57 96.04
C LYS A 76 43.82 -8.79 97.20
N GLY A 77 43.90 -9.94 97.87
CA GLY A 77 43.13 -10.24 99.08
C GLY A 77 41.83 -11.01 98.86
N PHE A 78 41.61 -11.59 97.67
CA PHE A 78 40.51 -12.51 97.45
C PHE A 78 40.85 -13.91 97.98
N ALA A 79 39.86 -14.58 98.57
CA ALA A 79 39.99 -16.00 98.86
C ALA A 79 40.07 -16.78 97.54
N LYS A 80 40.87 -17.86 97.51
CA LYS A 80 41.08 -18.69 96.32
C LYS A 80 39.77 -19.10 95.64
N ASP A 81 38.82 -19.61 96.41
CA ASP A 81 37.51 -20.05 95.91
C ASP A 81 36.72 -18.89 95.26
N GLN A 82 36.84 -17.67 95.79
CA GLN A 82 36.19 -16.48 95.23
C GLN A 82 36.89 -16.03 93.94
N ALA A 83 38.22 -16.07 93.90
CA ALA A 83 39.00 -15.75 92.70
C ALA A 83 38.69 -16.74 91.56
N GLU A 84 38.61 -18.04 91.85
CA GLU A 84 38.26 -19.07 90.86
C GLU A 84 36.85 -18.86 90.27
N VAL A 85 35.86 -18.50 91.09
CA VAL A 85 34.49 -18.23 90.63
C VAL A 85 34.40 -16.98 89.76
N VAL A 86 35.07 -15.88 90.15
CA VAL A 86 35.10 -14.64 89.35
C VAL A 86 35.78 -14.89 88.01
N VAL A 87 36.91 -15.60 88.01
CA VAL A 87 37.61 -15.92 86.77
C VAL A 87 36.80 -16.89 85.91
N GLY A 88 36.14 -17.90 86.49
CA GLY A 88 35.28 -18.83 85.78
C GLY A 88 34.06 -18.16 85.11
N THR A 89 33.42 -17.20 85.79
CA THR A 89 32.33 -16.42 85.20
C THR A 89 32.81 -15.51 84.07
N LEU A 90 34.01 -14.90 84.22
CA LEU A 90 34.63 -14.07 83.18
C LEU A 90 34.98 -14.90 81.93
N VAL A 91 35.55 -16.10 82.10
CA VAL A 91 35.81 -17.03 80.98
C VAL A 91 34.50 -17.41 80.29
N THR A 92 33.45 -17.73 81.05
CA THR A 92 32.14 -18.12 80.49
C THR A 92 31.51 -16.97 79.69
N LEU A 93 31.49 -15.75 80.25
CA LEU A 93 30.94 -14.58 79.57
C LEU A 93 31.75 -14.19 78.33
N THR A 94 33.08 -14.23 78.41
CA THR A 94 33.97 -13.91 77.29
C THR A 94 33.84 -14.92 76.16
N THR A 95 33.70 -16.20 76.49
CA THR A 95 33.46 -17.27 75.52
C THR A 95 32.11 -17.06 74.82
N ALA A 96 31.05 -16.78 75.57
CA ALA A 96 29.72 -16.52 75.02
C ALA A 96 29.67 -15.27 74.12
N ASN A 97 30.33 -14.17 74.52
CA ASN A 97 30.40 -12.95 73.70
C ASN A 97 31.21 -13.16 72.41
N MET A 98 32.31 -13.92 72.48
CA MET A 98 33.12 -14.22 71.30
C MET A 98 32.34 -15.06 70.29
N ASP A 99 31.54 -16.03 70.73
CA ASP A 99 30.72 -16.81 69.80
C ASP A 99 29.68 -15.97 69.05
N ILE A 100 29.12 -14.94 69.69
CA ILE A 100 28.22 -13.99 69.03
C ILE A 100 29.00 -13.14 68.02
N VAL A 101 30.10 -12.53 68.46
CA VAL A 101 30.93 -11.67 67.61
C VAL A 101 31.45 -12.43 66.39
N TYR A 102 31.95 -13.65 66.54
CA TYR A 102 32.47 -14.45 65.42
C TYR A 102 31.37 -14.99 64.49
N ARG A 103 30.12 -15.10 64.94
CA ARG A 103 29.01 -15.40 64.02
C ARG A 103 28.65 -14.20 63.15
N ASP A 104 28.72 -12.99 63.71
CA ASP A 104 28.31 -11.77 63.02
C ASP A 104 29.47 -11.14 62.22
N MET A 105 30.72 -11.52 62.52
CA MET A 105 31.90 -11.12 61.76
C MET A 105 32.00 -11.88 60.42
N VAL A 106 32.49 -11.16 59.41
CA VAL A 106 32.85 -11.75 58.12
C VAL A 106 34.34 -12.06 58.10
N THR A 107 34.71 -13.30 57.82
CA THR A 107 36.12 -13.68 57.68
C THR A 107 36.66 -13.26 56.32
N THR A 108 37.98 -13.04 56.23
CA THR A 108 38.66 -12.74 54.97
C THR A 108 38.41 -13.81 53.91
N ALA A 109 38.34 -15.09 54.31
CA ALA A 109 37.97 -16.19 53.42
C ALA A 109 36.55 -16.06 52.86
N HIS A 110 35.57 -15.66 53.69
CA HIS A 110 34.20 -15.43 53.21
C HIS A 110 34.14 -14.27 52.22
N GLN A 111 34.88 -13.19 52.47
CA GLN A 111 34.99 -12.05 51.56
C GLN A 111 35.63 -12.42 50.23
N GLU A 112 36.71 -13.22 50.23
CA GLU A 112 37.40 -13.65 49.01
C GLU A 112 36.48 -14.50 48.12
N ILE A 113 35.72 -15.42 48.70
CA ILE A 113 34.82 -16.29 47.94
C ILE A 113 33.66 -15.47 47.36
N ALA A 114 33.09 -14.54 48.13
CA ALA A 114 32.06 -13.64 47.63
C ALA A 114 32.59 -12.78 46.46
N LEU A 115 33.82 -12.28 46.55
CA LEU A 115 34.45 -11.54 45.46
C LEU A 115 34.68 -12.41 44.22
N GLN A 116 35.14 -13.65 44.38
CA GLN A 116 35.31 -14.60 43.27
C GLN A 116 33.97 -14.89 42.56
N GLN A 117 32.88 -15.04 43.32
CA GLN A 117 31.53 -15.19 42.76
C GLN A 117 31.12 -13.95 41.95
N ILE A 118 31.28 -12.75 42.53
CA ILE A 118 30.97 -11.49 41.83
C ILE A 118 31.78 -11.36 40.54
N MET A 119 33.08 -11.68 40.59
CA MET A 119 33.95 -11.65 39.41
C MET A 119 33.48 -12.64 38.33
N ALA A 120 33.12 -13.86 38.71
CA ALA A 120 32.59 -14.86 37.77
C ALA A 120 31.28 -14.38 37.11
N HIS A 121 30.39 -13.73 37.86
CA HIS A 121 29.17 -13.15 37.33
C HIS A 121 29.45 -12.00 36.36
N LEU A 122 30.38 -11.09 36.70
CA LEU A 122 30.79 -10.00 35.80
C LEU A 122 31.41 -10.54 34.51
N ASP A 123 32.19 -11.62 34.59
CA ASP A 123 32.77 -12.26 33.42
C ASP A 123 31.70 -12.94 32.54
N SER A 124 30.65 -13.52 33.14
CA SER A 124 29.49 -14.03 32.40
C SER A 124 28.77 -12.91 31.66
N ILE A 125 28.45 -11.81 32.34
CA ILE A 125 27.79 -10.64 31.74
C ILE A 125 28.63 -10.08 30.59
N ARG A 126 29.95 -10.01 30.75
CA ARG A 126 30.87 -9.56 29.68
C ARG A 126 30.81 -10.48 28.46
N LYS A 127 30.75 -11.80 28.66
CA LYS A 127 30.60 -12.77 27.55
C LYS A 127 29.27 -12.57 26.83
N ASP A 128 28.18 -12.43 27.56
CA ASP A 128 26.85 -12.20 26.98
C ASP A 128 26.80 -10.90 26.17
N MET A 129 27.40 -9.82 26.68
CA MET A 129 27.53 -8.56 25.95
C MET A 129 28.28 -8.73 24.63
N VAL A 130 29.44 -9.42 24.65
CA VAL A 130 30.24 -9.66 23.45
C VAL A 130 29.51 -10.56 22.44
N ILE A 131 28.78 -11.57 22.91
CA ILE A 131 27.98 -12.45 22.05
C ILE A 131 26.87 -11.63 21.37
N LEU A 132 26.18 -10.80 22.12
CA LEU A 132 25.09 -9.98 21.61
C LEU A 132 25.60 -8.94 20.58
N GLU A 133 26.73 -8.28 20.86
CA GLU A 133 27.39 -7.35 19.92
C GLU A 133 27.90 -8.02 18.65
N LYS A 134 28.52 -9.20 18.75
CA LYS A 134 29.13 -9.86 17.59
C LYS A 134 28.17 -10.71 16.78
N SER A 135 27.24 -11.42 17.42
CA SER A 135 26.33 -12.34 16.75
C SER A 135 25.04 -11.64 16.36
N GLU A 136 24.25 -11.20 17.33
CA GLU A 136 22.89 -10.75 17.09
C GLU A 136 22.84 -9.40 16.35
N PHE A 137 23.65 -8.43 16.76
CA PHE A 137 23.71 -7.14 16.08
C PHE A 137 24.31 -7.25 14.66
N SER A 138 25.28 -8.14 14.44
CA SER A 138 25.83 -8.38 13.10
C SER A 138 24.79 -9.03 12.20
N ASN A 139 24.08 -10.05 12.70
CA ASN A 139 23.01 -10.71 11.98
C ASN A 139 21.90 -9.74 11.60
N LEU A 140 21.41 -8.94 12.56
CA LEU A 140 20.37 -7.92 12.32
C LEU A 140 20.82 -6.87 11.30
N ARG A 141 22.07 -6.39 11.36
CA ARG A 141 22.60 -5.46 10.34
C ARG A 141 22.65 -6.11 8.96
N SER A 142 23.10 -7.36 8.87
CA SER A 142 23.18 -8.08 7.59
C SER A 142 21.80 -8.34 6.99
N GLU A 143 20.82 -8.72 7.82
CA GLU A 143 19.44 -8.96 7.42
C GLU A 143 18.77 -7.65 7.00
N ASN A 144 19.00 -6.55 7.74
CA ASN A 144 18.48 -5.24 7.37
C ASN A 144 19.07 -4.75 6.03
N ALA A 145 20.38 -4.94 5.83
CA ALA A 145 21.03 -4.62 4.55
C ALA A 145 20.46 -5.45 3.40
N LYS A 146 20.26 -6.76 3.62
CA LYS A 146 19.64 -7.66 2.64
C LYS A 146 18.21 -7.23 2.29
N MET A 147 17.36 -7.01 3.30
CA MET A 147 15.99 -6.52 3.09
C MET A 147 15.96 -5.20 2.30
N LYS A 148 16.87 -4.27 2.60
CA LYS A 148 16.99 -3.02 1.86
C LYS A 148 17.36 -3.25 0.38
N THR A 149 18.27 -4.17 0.10
CA THR A 149 18.63 -4.50 -1.29
C THR A 149 17.48 -5.16 -2.05
N GLU A 150 16.75 -6.09 -1.43
CA GLU A 150 15.58 -6.74 -2.04
C GLU A 150 14.46 -5.74 -2.30
N LEU A 151 14.24 -4.79 -1.39
CA LEU A 151 13.25 -3.73 -1.56
C LEU A 151 13.58 -2.81 -2.74
N GLU A 152 14.84 -2.39 -2.89
CA GLU A 152 15.24 -1.59 -4.06
C GLU A 152 15.14 -2.40 -5.36
N GLN A 153 15.47 -3.70 -5.34
CA GLN A 153 15.29 -4.57 -6.52
C GLN A 153 13.81 -4.69 -6.93
N ILE A 154 12.90 -4.93 -5.98
CA ILE A 154 11.46 -5.02 -6.25
C ILE A 154 10.94 -3.68 -6.78
N LYS A 155 11.36 -2.57 -6.19
CA LYS A 155 10.99 -1.22 -6.64
C LYS A 155 11.44 -0.95 -8.08
N THR A 156 12.69 -1.29 -8.42
CA THR A 156 13.20 -1.13 -9.79
C THR A 156 12.39 -1.98 -10.77
N ARG A 157 12.17 -3.26 -10.46
CA ARG A 157 11.34 -4.16 -11.31
C ARG A 157 9.92 -3.63 -11.50
N LEU A 158 9.29 -3.13 -10.44
CA LEU A 158 7.95 -2.57 -10.51
C LEU A 158 7.91 -1.33 -11.42
N MET A 159 8.92 -0.46 -11.34
CA MET A 159 9.02 0.72 -12.19
C MET A 159 9.23 0.32 -13.66
N GLU A 160 10.09 -0.66 -13.93
CA GLU A 160 10.33 -1.18 -15.28
C GLU A 160 9.07 -1.81 -15.88
N GLU A 161 8.40 -2.71 -15.16
CA GLU A 161 7.16 -3.34 -15.62
C GLU A 161 6.03 -2.31 -15.80
N SER A 162 5.92 -1.33 -14.91
CA SER A 162 4.95 -0.24 -15.08
C SER A 162 5.20 0.60 -16.33
N GLN A 163 6.47 0.90 -16.62
CA GLN A 163 6.86 1.61 -17.84
C GLN A 163 6.60 0.78 -19.09
N LYS A 164 6.91 -0.51 -19.06
CA LYS A 164 6.65 -1.46 -20.14
C LYS A 164 5.14 -1.55 -20.43
N ILE A 165 4.32 -1.81 -19.41
CA ILE A 165 2.85 -1.85 -19.56
C ILE A 165 2.32 -0.53 -20.15
N ARG A 166 2.86 0.62 -19.71
CA ARG A 166 2.47 1.92 -20.26
C ARG A 166 2.85 2.08 -21.73
N ALA A 167 4.04 1.63 -22.12
CA ALA A 167 4.50 1.68 -23.50
C ALA A 167 3.67 0.76 -24.40
N ASP A 168 3.43 -0.47 -23.95
CA ASP A 168 2.62 -1.47 -24.65
C ASP A 168 1.18 -0.96 -24.82
N SER A 169 0.55 -0.48 -23.75
CA SER A 169 -0.81 0.10 -23.82
C SER A 169 -0.90 1.30 -24.76
N LYS A 170 0.13 2.17 -24.79
CA LYS A 170 0.17 3.29 -25.73
C LYS A 170 0.30 2.81 -27.17
N LEU A 171 1.10 1.77 -27.43
CA LEU A 171 1.22 1.16 -28.74
C LEU A 171 -0.11 0.56 -29.19
N ASP A 172 -0.76 -0.23 -28.33
CA ASP A 172 -2.06 -0.84 -28.62
C ASP A 172 -3.12 0.20 -28.99
N ILE A 173 -3.22 1.28 -28.19
CA ILE A 173 -4.16 2.38 -28.47
C ILE A 173 -3.84 3.04 -29.81
N ASN A 174 -2.56 3.23 -30.14
CA ASN A 174 -2.17 3.85 -31.41
C ASN A 174 -2.48 2.93 -32.61
N LEU A 175 -2.25 1.63 -32.47
CA LEU A 175 -2.58 0.65 -33.51
C LEU A 175 -4.10 0.58 -33.74
N GLU A 176 -4.89 0.50 -32.67
CA GLU A 176 -6.36 0.53 -32.78
C GLU A 176 -6.87 1.86 -33.34
N ARG A 177 -6.27 2.99 -32.96
CA ARG A 177 -6.60 4.30 -33.55
C ARG A 177 -6.33 4.32 -35.05
N SER A 178 -5.18 3.79 -35.49
CA SER A 178 -4.85 3.69 -36.92
C SER A 178 -5.86 2.80 -37.64
N ARG A 179 -6.18 1.63 -37.07
CA ARG A 179 -7.14 0.68 -37.64
C ARG A 179 -8.53 1.30 -37.79
N VAL A 180 -9.01 2.01 -36.77
CA VAL A 180 -10.30 2.73 -36.83
C VAL A 180 -10.27 3.83 -37.89
N SER A 181 -9.16 4.59 -37.97
CA SER A 181 -8.99 5.62 -39.00
C SER A 181 -9.03 5.03 -40.41
N ASP A 182 -8.31 3.93 -40.66
CA ASP A 182 -8.28 3.27 -41.96
C ASP A 182 -9.67 2.75 -42.34
N MET A 183 -10.38 2.12 -41.40
CA MET A 183 -11.77 1.69 -41.61
C MET A 183 -12.70 2.87 -41.93
N PHE A 184 -12.54 4.00 -41.24
CA PHE A 184 -13.33 5.20 -41.50
C PHE A 184 -13.06 5.75 -42.90
N THR A 185 -11.79 5.84 -43.32
CA THR A 185 -11.44 6.29 -44.67
C THR A 185 -11.96 5.35 -45.77
N ASP A 186 -11.96 4.03 -45.53
CA ASP A 186 -12.55 3.06 -46.46
C ASP A 186 -14.07 3.23 -46.57
N GLN A 187 -14.75 3.48 -45.46
CA GLN A 187 -16.18 3.77 -45.45
C GLN A 187 -16.51 5.08 -46.17
N GLU A 188 -15.72 6.13 -45.95
CA GLU A 188 -15.87 7.41 -46.63
C GLU A 188 -15.68 7.25 -48.15
N ARG A 189 -14.66 6.49 -48.57
CA ARG A 189 -14.45 6.15 -50.00
C ARG A 189 -15.64 5.43 -50.60
N LYS A 190 -16.15 4.38 -49.94
CA LYS A 190 -17.34 3.63 -50.41
C LYS A 190 -18.56 4.54 -50.52
N LEU A 191 -18.74 5.45 -49.57
CA LEU A 191 -19.85 6.39 -49.57
C LEU A 191 -19.71 7.40 -50.73
N MET A 192 -18.50 7.85 -51.03
CA MET A 192 -18.21 8.69 -52.20
C MET A 192 -18.47 7.96 -53.52
N GLU A 193 -18.05 6.69 -53.64
CA GLU A 193 -18.31 5.87 -54.82
C GLU A 193 -19.82 5.67 -55.04
N VAL A 194 -20.55 5.27 -54.00
CA VAL A 194 -22.02 5.14 -54.05
C VAL A 194 -22.68 6.48 -54.37
N GLY A 195 -22.19 7.58 -53.79
CA GLY A 195 -22.66 8.93 -54.10
C GLY A 195 -22.46 9.30 -55.57
N ALA A 196 -21.31 8.98 -56.15
CA ALA A 196 -21.01 9.21 -57.55
C ALA A 196 -21.88 8.34 -58.48
N GLU A 197 -22.06 7.05 -58.15
CA GLU A 197 -22.96 6.17 -58.90
C GLU A 197 -24.42 6.64 -58.85
N PHE A 198 -24.87 7.09 -57.67
CA PHE A 198 -26.20 7.65 -57.49
C PHE A 198 -26.39 8.90 -58.35
N GLN A 199 -25.44 9.84 -58.34
CA GLN A 199 -25.48 11.05 -59.17
C GLN A 199 -25.51 10.71 -60.66
N LYS A 200 -24.70 9.74 -61.11
CA LYS A 200 -24.71 9.26 -62.48
C LYS A 200 -26.09 8.72 -62.87
N LYS A 201 -26.67 7.82 -62.07
CA LYS A 201 -28.02 7.28 -62.32
C LYS A 201 -29.08 8.37 -62.32
N ASN A 202 -28.99 9.35 -61.42
CA ASN A 202 -29.90 10.47 -61.39
C ASN A 202 -29.82 11.28 -62.71
N SER A 203 -28.61 11.58 -63.19
CA SER A 203 -28.43 12.28 -64.46
C SER A 203 -28.94 11.48 -65.67
N ASP A 204 -28.81 10.16 -65.66
CA ASP A 204 -29.35 9.28 -66.71
C ASP A 204 -30.89 9.27 -66.70
N ILE A 205 -31.49 9.23 -65.51
CA ILE A 205 -32.95 9.34 -65.31
C ILE A 205 -33.45 10.71 -65.79
N ASP A 206 -32.79 11.80 -65.41
CA ASP A 206 -33.14 13.16 -65.83
C ASP A 206 -33.07 13.30 -67.35
N ARG A 207 -32.01 12.75 -67.98
CA ARG A 207 -31.88 12.73 -69.44
C ARG A 207 -33.02 11.95 -70.10
N SER A 208 -33.31 10.73 -69.64
CA SER A 208 -34.40 9.92 -70.19
C SER A 208 -35.76 10.60 -70.01
N THR A 209 -35.98 11.26 -68.86
CA THR A 209 -37.20 12.01 -68.58
C THR A 209 -37.33 13.21 -69.51
N MET A 210 -36.24 13.97 -69.72
CA MET A 210 -36.25 15.08 -70.67
C MET A 210 -36.51 14.60 -72.11
N GLU A 211 -35.96 13.46 -72.52
CA GLU A 211 -36.22 12.86 -73.83
C GLU A 211 -37.69 12.45 -73.99
N THR A 212 -38.31 11.83 -72.98
CA THR A 212 -39.73 11.46 -73.02
C THR A 212 -40.64 12.67 -72.99
N THR A 213 -40.36 13.68 -72.16
CA THR A 213 -41.11 14.94 -72.15
C THR A 213 -41.07 15.63 -73.51
N LYS A 214 -39.89 15.73 -74.14
CA LYS A 214 -39.77 16.31 -75.50
C LYS A 214 -40.58 15.54 -76.55
N LYS A 215 -40.59 14.20 -76.49
CA LYS A 215 -41.42 13.38 -77.40
C LYS A 215 -42.91 13.66 -77.20
N ILE A 216 -43.36 13.72 -75.94
CA ILE A 216 -44.74 14.06 -75.59
C ILE A 216 -45.09 15.45 -76.16
N ASP A 217 -44.23 16.45 -75.99
CA ASP A 217 -44.47 17.80 -76.50
C ASP A 217 -44.61 17.84 -78.04
N ILE A 218 -43.76 17.09 -78.75
CA ILE A 218 -43.82 16.97 -80.22
C ILE A 218 -45.13 16.27 -80.65
N GLU A 219 -45.48 15.16 -80.00
CA GLU A 219 -46.71 14.43 -80.29
C GLU A 219 -47.94 15.30 -80.01
N VAL A 220 -47.98 16.03 -78.89
CA VAL A 220 -49.06 16.97 -78.54
C VAL A 220 -49.17 18.09 -79.58
N ALA A 221 -48.05 18.68 -80.01
CA ALA A 221 -48.07 19.70 -81.06
C ALA A 221 -48.57 19.12 -82.39
N SER A 222 -48.11 17.93 -82.77
CA SER A 222 -48.53 17.25 -84.00
C SER A 222 -50.04 16.95 -83.99
N LEU A 223 -50.56 16.40 -82.89
CA LEU A 223 -51.97 16.09 -82.71
C LEU A 223 -52.81 17.37 -82.74
N LYS A 224 -52.31 18.46 -82.15
CA LYS A 224 -52.98 19.76 -82.20
C LYS A 224 -53.08 20.31 -83.63
N THR A 225 -52.00 20.23 -84.42
CA THR A 225 -52.04 20.67 -85.83
C THR A 225 -53.00 19.84 -86.67
N LEU A 226 -53.05 18.51 -86.45
CA LEU A 226 -53.97 17.60 -87.11
C LEU A 226 -55.43 17.91 -86.74
N LEU A 227 -55.68 18.18 -85.45
CA LEU A 227 -57.00 18.60 -84.98
C LEU A 227 -57.44 19.92 -85.64
N GLU A 228 -56.55 20.91 -85.70
CA GLU A 228 -56.82 22.20 -86.34
C GLU A 228 -57.10 22.05 -87.84
N SER A 229 -56.35 21.20 -88.56
CA SER A 229 -56.61 20.93 -89.98
C SER A 229 -57.94 20.23 -90.20
N LEU A 230 -58.27 19.20 -89.41
CA LEU A 230 -59.56 18.51 -89.50
C LEU A 230 -60.73 19.45 -89.20
N LYS A 231 -60.57 20.36 -88.24
CA LYS A 231 -61.56 21.40 -87.95
C LYS A 231 -61.78 22.32 -89.16
N LEU A 232 -60.70 22.79 -89.80
CA LEU A 232 -60.80 23.65 -90.98
C LEU A 232 -61.44 22.93 -92.18
N ASP A 233 -61.10 21.66 -92.40
CA ASP A 233 -61.72 20.86 -93.46
C ASP A 233 -63.20 20.63 -93.20
N THR A 234 -63.60 20.33 -91.95
CA THR A 234 -65.02 20.20 -91.57
C THR A 234 -65.78 21.51 -91.84
N ILE A 235 -65.20 22.67 -91.50
CA ILE A 235 -65.78 23.98 -91.79
C ILE A 235 -65.94 24.19 -93.31
N ARG A 236 -64.92 23.82 -94.11
CA ARG A 236 -64.98 23.90 -95.59
C ARG A 236 -66.07 23.00 -96.17
N TYR A 237 -66.18 21.75 -95.74
CA TYR A 237 -67.23 20.82 -96.17
C TYR A 237 -68.63 21.33 -95.79
N LEU A 238 -68.81 21.84 -94.58
CA LEU A 238 -70.08 22.43 -94.14
C LEU A 238 -70.46 23.64 -95.01
N ALA A 239 -69.52 24.55 -95.27
CA ALA A 239 -69.76 25.69 -96.15
C ALA A 239 -70.14 25.23 -97.56
N ALA A 240 -69.43 24.26 -98.13
CA ALA A 240 -69.73 23.70 -99.45
C ALA A 240 -71.16 23.10 -99.51
N CYS A 241 -71.56 22.34 -98.48
CA CYS A 241 -72.92 21.81 -98.38
C CYS A 241 -73.97 22.92 -98.32
N LEU A 242 -73.77 23.95 -97.47
CA LEU A 242 -74.69 25.09 -97.38
C LEU A 242 -74.81 25.83 -98.72
N PHE A 243 -73.68 26.10 -99.40
CA PHE A 243 -73.68 26.71 -100.73
C PHE A 243 -74.39 25.83 -101.78
N SER A 244 -74.19 24.51 -101.76
CA SER A 244 -74.89 23.60 -102.66
C SER A 244 -76.40 23.58 -102.40
N CYS A 245 -76.83 23.57 -101.13
CA CYS A 245 -78.25 23.66 -100.78
C CYS A 245 -78.86 24.99 -101.24
N LEU A 246 -78.17 26.12 -101.02
CA LEU A 246 -78.60 27.43 -101.51
C LEU A 246 -78.65 27.50 -103.05
N ALA A 247 -77.69 26.90 -103.74
CA ALA A 247 -77.69 26.83 -105.21
C ALA A 247 -78.88 26.01 -105.73
N ILE A 248 -79.19 24.89 -105.07
CA ILE A 248 -80.35 24.05 -105.40
C ILE A 248 -81.66 24.81 -105.13
N THR A 249 -81.82 25.45 -103.96
CA THR A 249 -83.03 26.22 -103.64
C THR A 249 -83.23 27.43 -104.56
N LEU A 250 -82.17 28.14 -104.93
CA LEU A 250 -82.22 29.20 -105.95
C LEU A 250 -82.55 28.64 -107.34
N GLY A 251 -82.05 27.46 -107.68
CA GLY A 251 -82.42 26.74 -108.90
C GLY A 251 -83.91 26.41 -108.96
N PHE A 252 -84.47 25.87 -107.86
CA PHE A 252 -85.92 25.62 -107.75
C PHE A 252 -86.75 26.90 -107.74
N TYR A 253 -86.31 27.96 -107.04
CA TYR A 253 -86.99 29.25 -107.03
C TYR A 253 -87.04 29.89 -108.42
N ARG A 254 -86.00 29.69 -109.26
CA ARG A 254 -85.95 30.18 -110.64
C ARG A 254 -86.85 29.41 -111.60
N LEU A 255 -87.18 28.16 -111.30
CA LEU A 255 -88.12 27.32 -112.07
C LEU A 255 -89.60 27.55 -111.68
N TRP A 256 -89.87 28.16 -110.52
CA TRP A 256 -91.23 28.46 -110.03
C TRP A 256 -91.69 29.91 -110.32
N LYS A 257 -90.87 30.71 -110.99
CA LYS A 257 -91.22 32.04 -111.51
C LYS A 257 -91.41 31.96 -113.02
#